data_AF-A0A7X3UQA8-F1
#
_entry.id   AF-A0A7X3UQA8-F1
#
_cell.length_a   1.000
_cell.length_b   1.000
_cell.length_c   1.000
_cell.angle_alpha   90.00
_cell.angle_beta   90.00
_cell.angle_gamma   90.00
#
_symmetry.space_group_name_H-M   'P 1'
#
loop_
_entity.id
_entity.type
_entity.pdbx_description
1 polymer ?
#
loop_
_entity_poly.entity_id
_entity_poly.type
_entity_poly.pdbx_seq_one_letter_code
_entity_poly.pdbx_strand_id
1 'polypeptide(L)'
;MKPASGEIPQHAHLKEARVSGAGAQDKTPVVAIKERERKKVRAKVAEAVSSITLRRMVQETVPEGTTVYTDQNYGYKGLAKKNCRHEA
;
A
#
# COMPACT_ATOMS: atom_id res chain seq x y z
N MET A 1 13.39 30.82 -28.82
CA MET A 1 13.64 29.74 -29.80
C MET A 1 12.89 28.51 -29.35
N LYS A 2 11.95 28.01 -30.16
CA LYS A 2 11.31 26.68 -29.98
C LYS A 2 12.19 25.63 -30.68
N PRO A 3 12.33 24.40 -30.17
CA PRO A 3 13.01 23.36 -30.92
C PRO A 3 12.16 22.92 -32.12
N ALA A 4 12.85 22.67 -33.23
CA ALA A 4 12.29 22.18 -34.48
C ALA A 4 11.86 20.72 -34.34
N SER A 5 10.79 20.40 -35.05
CA SER A 5 10.36 19.10 -35.54
C SER A 5 11.31 17.90 -35.31
N GLY A 6 10.80 16.90 -34.57
CA GLY A 6 10.87 15.53 -35.09
C GLY A 6 11.72 14.49 -34.38
N GLU A 7 12.33 14.74 -33.23
CA GLU A 7 13.01 13.68 -32.48
C GLU A 7 12.10 13.12 -31.38
N ILE A 8 11.36 12.06 -31.72
CA ILE A 8 10.74 11.20 -30.71
C ILE A 8 11.91 10.45 -30.04
N PRO A 9 12.10 10.54 -28.71
CA PRO A 9 13.17 9.79 -28.07
C PRO A 9 13.03 8.31 -28.43
N GLN A 10 14.13 7.66 -28.81
CA GLN A 10 14.16 6.29 -29.35
C GLN A 10 13.58 5.22 -28.40
N HIS A 11 13.22 5.60 -27.18
CA HIS A 11 12.57 4.78 -26.16
C HIS A 11 11.22 5.35 -25.68
N ALA A 12 10.59 6.27 -26.41
CA ALA A 12 9.27 6.82 -26.07
C ALA A 12 8.19 5.73 -26.03
N HIS A 13 8.27 4.76 -26.94
CA HIS A 13 7.40 3.58 -26.99
C HIS A 13 7.65 2.57 -25.86
N LEU A 14 8.80 2.65 -25.18
CA LEU A 14 9.13 1.79 -24.02
C LEU A 14 8.59 2.35 -22.70
N LYS A 15 7.98 3.55 -22.70
CA LYS A 15 7.31 4.11 -21.51
C LYS A 15 5.99 3.41 -21.18
N GLU A 16 5.43 2.61 -22.09
CA GLU A 16 4.09 2.03 -21.94
C GLU A 16 4.07 0.80 -21.03
N ALA A 17 5.21 0.13 -20.83
CA ALA A 17 5.36 -0.77 -19.70
C ALA A 17 5.91 0.04 -18.53
N ARG A 18 5.03 0.73 -17.80
CA ARG A 18 5.34 1.32 -16.50
C ARG A 18 5.78 0.18 -15.58
N VAL A 19 7.04 -0.21 -15.64
CA VAL A 19 7.72 -1.07 -14.67
C VAL A 19 7.90 -0.24 -13.39
N SER A 20 6.77 0.17 -12.79
CA SER A 20 6.78 0.51 -11.39
C SER A 20 6.91 -0.82 -10.67
N GLY A 21 8.02 -1.07 -9.99
CA GLY A 21 8.17 -2.24 -9.11
C GLY A 21 7.05 -2.36 -8.04
N ALA A 22 6.21 -1.33 -7.92
CA ALA A 22 4.99 -1.27 -7.13
C ALA A 22 3.70 -1.68 -7.88
N GLY A 23 3.81 -2.32 -9.05
CA GLY A 23 2.64 -2.80 -9.80
C GLY A 23 1.90 -3.89 -9.02
N ALA A 24 0.75 -3.53 -8.46
CA ALA A 24 -0.25 -4.45 -7.92
C ALA A 24 -1.16 -5.05 -9.02
N GLN A 25 -0.94 -4.62 -10.27
CA GLN A 25 -1.62 -5.15 -11.44
C GLN A 25 -1.38 -6.67 -11.48
N ASP A 26 -2.48 -7.42 -11.41
CA ASP A 26 -2.54 -8.89 -11.41
C ASP A 26 -2.06 -9.62 -10.14
N LYS A 27 -1.90 -8.92 -9.01
CA LYS A 27 -1.55 -9.54 -7.72
C LYS A 27 -2.76 -9.64 -6.80
N THR A 28 -2.94 -10.79 -6.15
CA THR A 28 -3.88 -10.93 -5.03
C THR A 28 -3.33 -10.16 -3.83
N PRO A 29 -4.03 -9.10 -3.37
CA PRO A 29 -3.53 -8.35 -2.23
C PRO A 29 -3.77 -9.15 -0.95
N VAL A 30 -2.74 -9.20 -0.11
CA VAL A 30 -2.79 -9.90 1.19
C VAL A 30 -2.31 -8.92 2.24
N VAL A 31 -3.06 -8.84 3.34
CA VAL A 31 -2.66 -8.08 4.53
C VAL A 31 -2.26 -9.06 5.62
N ALA A 32 -1.06 -8.90 6.14
CA ALA A 32 -0.55 -9.65 7.28
C ALA A 32 -0.25 -8.71 8.44
N ILE A 33 -0.73 -9.06 9.63
CA ILE A 33 -0.47 -8.35 10.88
C ILE A 33 0.33 -9.28 11.78
N LYS A 34 1.48 -8.80 12.25
CA LYS A 34 2.39 -9.51 13.13
C LYS A 34 2.33 -8.92 14.54
N GLU A 35 1.96 -9.73 15.51
CA GLU A 35 2.10 -9.42 16.93
C GLU A 35 3.58 -9.60 17.33
N ARG A 36 4.25 -8.50 17.68
CA ARG A 36 5.72 -8.47 17.86
C ARG A 36 6.19 -9.36 19.02
N GLU A 37 5.56 -9.22 20.19
CA GLU A 37 5.93 -9.93 21.41
C GLU A 37 5.68 -11.44 21.31
N ARG A 38 4.49 -11.82 20.83
CA ARG A 38 4.07 -13.22 20.74
C ARG A 38 4.53 -13.93 19.46
N LYS A 39 5.19 -13.22 18.54
CA LYS A 39 5.61 -13.71 17.22
C LYS A 39 4.48 -14.38 16.42
N LYS A 40 3.23 -13.99 16.67
CA LYS A 40 2.05 -14.53 15.97
C LYS A 40 1.75 -13.68 14.74
N VAL A 41 1.48 -14.34 13.61
CA VAL A 41 1.11 -13.69 12.35
C VAL A 41 -0.31 -14.08 12.00
N ARG A 42 -1.14 -13.09 11.67
CA ARG A 42 -2.48 -13.28 11.11
C ARG A 42 -2.49 -12.65 9.72
N ALA A 43 -2.81 -13.43 8.70
CA ALA A 43 -2.89 -12.96 7.32
C ALA A 43 -4.28 -13.19 6.76
N LYS A 44 -4.76 -12.25 5.94
CA LYS A 44 -6.04 -12.33 5.23
C LYS A 44 -5.87 -11.82 3.80
N VAL A 45 -6.57 -12.46 2.87
CA VAL A 45 -6.72 -11.95 1.51
C VAL A 45 -7.58 -10.69 1.58
N ALA A 46 -7.10 -9.62 0.96
CA ALA A 46 -7.82 -8.38 0.80
C ALA A 46 -8.56 -8.41 -0.55
N GLU A 47 -9.77 -7.86 -0.59
CA GLU A 47 -10.48 -7.69 -1.87
C GLU A 47 -9.87 -6.54 -2.69
N ALA A 48 -9.32 -5.53 -2.02
CA ALA A 48 -8.67 -4.39 -2.65
C ALA A 48 -7.66 -3.72 -1.69
N VAL A 49 -6.66 -3.03 -2.25
CA VAL A 49 -5.68 -2.19 -1.50
C VAL A 49 -6.21 -0.78 -1.22
N SER A 50 -7.53 -0.61 -1.19
CA SER A 50 -8.15 0.69 -0.94
C SER A 50 -7.92 1.12 0.51
N SER A 51 -7.87 2.43 0.74
CA SER A 51 -7.80 3.01 2.08
C SER A 51 -8.90 2.50 3.01
N ILE A 52 -10.12 2.30 2.50
CA ILE A 52 -11.27 1.85 3.29
C ILE A 52 -11.06 0.39 3.71
N THR A 53 -10.71 -0.48 2.75
CA THR A 53 -10.52 -1.91 2.96
C THR A 53 -9.37 -2.18 3.93
N LEU A 54 -8.20 -1.54 3.73
CA LEU A 54 -7.03 -1.74 4.57
C LEU A 54 -7.27 -1.26 6.01
N ARG A 55 -7.86 -0.07 6.19
CA ARG A 55 -8.15 0.46 7.54
C ARG A 55 -9.17 -0.40 8.28
N ARG A 56 -10.22 -0.87 7.58
CA ARG A 56 -11.23 -1.77 8.16
C ARG A 56 -10.61 -3.09 8.63
N MET A 57 -9.77 -3.71 7.81
CA MET A 57 -9.10 -4.96 8.19
C MET A 57 -8.21 -4.82 9.43
N VAL A 58 -7.51 -3.69 9.56
CA VAL A 58 -6.71 -3.43 10.77
C VAL A 58 -7.60 -3.26 11.98
N GLN A 59 -8.69 -2.50 11.88
CA GLN A 59 -9.64 -2.27 12.98
C GLN A 59 -10.33 -3.54 13.47
N GLU A 60 -10.72 -4.43 12.56
CA GLU A 60 -11.35 -5.70 12.92
C GLU A 60 -10.36 -6.68 13.58
N THR A 61 -9.05 -6.45 13.43
CA THR A 61 -8.02 -7.39 13.90
C THR A 61 -7.27 -6.91 15.13
N VAL A 62 -7.12 -5.59 15.28
CA VAL A 62 -6.27 -4.95 16.29
C VAL A 62 -7.13 -4.34 17.39
N PRO A 63 -6.88 -4.67 18.67
CA PRO A 63 -7.56 -4.03 19.79
C PRO A 63 -7.34 -2.52 19.83
N GLU A 64 -8.32 -1.79 20.36
CA GLU A 64 -8.19 -0.34 20.56
C GLU A 64 -7.00 0.01 21.45
N GLY A 65 -6.36 1.15 21.18
CA GLY A 65 -5.18 1.63 21.89
C GLY A 65 -3.85 0.99 21.48
N THR A 66 -3.87 -0.07 20.66
CA THR A 66 -2.65 -0.74 20.19
C THR A 66 -1.82 0.16 19.26
N THR A 67 -0.48 0.07 19.33
CA THR A 67 0.41 0.70 18.36
C THR A 67 0.58 -0.20 17.13
N VAL A 68 0.28 0.34 15.95
CA VAL A 68 0.38 -0.33 14.65
C VAL A 68 1.49 0.32 13.83
N TYR A 69 2.38 -0.52 13.31
CA TYR A 69 3.47 -0.14 12.40
C TYR A 69 3.10 -0.55 10.97
N THR A 70 3.22 0.36 9.99
CA THR A 70 2.81 0.11 8.60
C THR A 70 3.91 0.41 7.59
N ASP A 71 3.81 -0.13 6.38
CA ASP A 71 4.79 -0.04 5.28
C ASP A 71 4.72 1.27 4.47
N GLN A 72 4.36 2.40 5.11
CA GLN A 72 4.18 3.73 4.47
C GLN A 72 3.19 3.78 3.30
N ASN A 73 2.44 2.70 3.04
CA ASN A 73 1.43 2.71 1.98
C ASN A 73 0.35 3.75 2.29
N TYR A 74 0.01 4.58 1.29
CA TYR A 74 -0.97 5.66 1.41
C TYR A 74 -2.35 5.17 1.89
N GLY A 75 -2.69 3.90 1.64
CA GLY A 75 -3.90 3.26 2.15
C GLY A 75 -4.06 3.35 3.67
N TYR A 76 -2.96 3.29 4.41
CA TYR A 76 -2.95 3.36 5.88
C TYR A 76 -3.01 4.79 6.43
N LYS A 77 -2.93 5.84 5.58
CA LYS A 77 -2.98 7.22 6.07
C LYS A 77 -4.25 7.49 6.86
N GLY A 78 -4.15 7.98 8.10
CA GLY A 78 -5.32 8.29 8.94
C GLY A 78 -5.84 7.11 9.77
N LEU A 79 -5.09 6.01 9.85
CA LEU A 79 -5.33 4.91 10.79
C LEU A 79 -5.36 5.40 12.25
N ALA A 80 -4.46 6.34 12.59
CA ALA A 80 -4.36 6.97 13.92
C ALA A 80 -5.68 7.55 14.45
N LYS A 81 -6.53 8.06 13.56
CA LYS A 81 -7.76 8.79 13.94
C LYS A 81 -8.90 7.86 14.37
N LYS A 82 -8.73 6.55 14.25
CA LYS A 82 -9.80 5.56 14.48
C LYS A 82 -9.36 4.42 15.40
N ASN A 83 -8.78 4.74 16.56
CA ASN A 83 -8.63 3.84 17.72
C ASN A 83 -7.30 3.08 17.86
N CYS A 84 -6.29 3.35 17.03
CA CYS A 84 -4.94 2.79 17.22
C CYS A 84 -3.89 3.90 17.12
N ARG A 85 -2.75 3.74 17.79
CA ARG A 85 -1.59 4.60 17.53
C ARG A 85 -0.95 4.13 16.24
N HIS A 86 -0.70 5.03 15.29
CA HIS A 86 -0.14 4.68 13.99
C HIS A 86 1.25 5.28 13.84
N GLU A 87 2.22 4.42 13.57
CA GLU A 87 3.59 4.77 13.23
C GLU A 87 3.89 4.22 11.83
N ALA A 88 4.44 5.07 10.96
CA ALA A 88 4.75 4.76 9.56
C ALA A 88 6.26 4.73 9.32
#